data_AF-A0A7V9ZBK8-F1
#
_entry.id   AF-A0A7V9ZBK8-F1
#
_cell.length_a   1.000
_cell.length_b   1.000
_cell.length_c   1.000
_cell.angle_alpha   90.00
_cell.angle_beta   90.00
_cell.angle_gamma   90.00
#
_symmetry.space_group_name_H-M   'P 1'
#
loop_
_entity.id
_entity.type
_entity.pdbx_description
1 polymer ?
#
loop_
_entity_poly.entity_id
_entity_poly.type
_entity_poly.pdbx_seq_one_letter_code
_entity_poly.pdbx_strand_id
1 'polypeptide(L)'
;MVQETFSVADLFRRAQAMRRENPQASYKDIKAQLVKEFSGRPFPSLLNLTIPEQDARAPEEDWTAGLPLVRRGIQFQDWKEIANGIVLSLEQTENYESQRGPEGDRDDWHDRSVGIEEPTKKALGKWMPEELMKLAERNVKK
;
A
#
# COMPACT_ATOMS: atom_id res chain seq x y z
N MET A 1 20.26 17.78 10.20
CA MET A 1 20.31 16.54 9.42
C MET A 1 18.91 15.97 9.40
N VAL A 2 18.20 16.05 8.27
CA VAL A 2 16.91 15.37 8.14
C VAL A 2 17.25 13.89 8.00
N GLN A 3 17.10 13.12 9.07
CA GLN A 3 17.24 11.67 8.97
C GLN A 3 16.16 11.19 8.00
N GLU A 4 16.55 10.53 6.91
CA GLU A 4 15.61 9.84 6.03
C GLU A 4 14.90 8.76 6.86
N THR A 5 13.72 9.10 7.37
CA THR A 5 12.87 8.17 8.09
C THR A 5 12.09 7.34 7.06
N PHE A 6 12.36 6.05 7.03
CA PHE A 6 11.58 5.11 6.20
C PHE A 6 10.15 5.02 6.74
N SER A 7 9.18 5.02 5.84
CA SER A 7 7.77 4.82 6.17
C SER A 7 7.39 3.34 6.15
N VAL A 8 6.22 3.03 6.73
CA VAL A 8 5.65 1.67 6.67
C VAL A 8 5.36 1.25 5.23
N ALA A 9 4.92 2.20 4.38
CA ALA A 9 4.74 1.99 2.96
C ALA A 9 6.06 1.63 2.23
N ASP A 10 7.19 2.25 2.60
CA ASP A 10 8.49 1.91 2.01
C ASP A 10 8.91 0.47 2.34
N LEU A 11 8.71 0.04 3.59
CA LEU A 11 8.96 -1.34 4.01
C LEU A 11 8.10 -2.33 3.23
N PHE A 12 6.82 -2.00 3.03
CA PHE A 12 5.90 -2.84 2.29
C PHE A 12 6.26 -2.92 0.80
N ARG A 13 6.59 -1.80 0.15
CA ARG A 13 7.10 -1.78 -1.24
C ARG A 13 8.36 -2.62 -1.38
N ARG A 14 9.26 -2.56 -0.40
CA ARG A 14 10.46 -3.39 -0.41
C ARG A 14 10.14 -4.88 -0.28
N ALA A 15 9.18 -5.25 0.57
CA ALA A 15 8.71 -6.63 0.70
C ALA A 15 8.09 -7.14 -0.61
N GLN A 16 7.25 -6.33 -1.27
CA GLN A 16 6.69 -6.65 -2.58
C GLN A 16 7.77 -6.81 -3.66
N ALA A 17 8.81 -5.96 -3.66
CA ALA A 17 9.94 -6.09 -4.58
C ALA A 17 10.68 -7.43 -4.38
N MET A 18 10.95 -7.82 -3.12
CA MET A 18 11.56 -9.12 -2.82
C MET A 18 10.71 -10.29 -3.32
N ARG A 19 9.38 -10.18 -3.21
CA ARG A 19 8.43 -11.16 -3.75
C ARG A 19 8.44 -11.24 -5.27
N ARG A 20 8.52 -10.10 -5.96
CA ARG A 20 8.62 -10.05 -7.43
C ARG A 20 9.94 -10.59 -7.95
N GLU A 21 11.04 -10.29 -7.26
CA GLU A 21 12.38 -10.79 -7.57
C GLU A 21 12.45 -12.31 -7.38
N ASN A 22 11.84 -12.84 -6.32
CA ASN A 22 11.81 -14.26 -6.00
C ASN A 22 10.38 -14.73 -5.64
N PRO A 23 9.54 -15.08 -6.65
CA PRO A 23 8.15 -15.49 -6.40
C PRO A 23 7.97 -16.72 -5.51
N GLN A 24 8.99 -17.59 -5.46
CA GLN A 24 9.00 -18.81 -4.65
C GLN A 24 9.60 -18.61 -3.25
N ALA A 25 10.11 -17.42 -2.92
CA ALA A 25 10.68 -17.14 -1.61
C ALA A 25 9.61 -17.24 -0.53
N SER A 26 9.89 -17.91 0.58
CA SER A 26 8.92 -18.00 1.67
C SER A 26 8.78 -16.66 2.38
N TYR A 27 7.60 -16.41 2.96
CA TYR A 27 7.35 -15.26 3.84
C TYR A 27 8.37 -15.15 4.99
N LYS A 28 8.89 -16.28 5.47
CA LYS A 28 9.94 -16.33 6.49
C LYS A 28 11.28 -15.78 5.96
N ASP A 29 11.61 -16.06 4.71
CA ASP A 29 12.84 -15.58 4.09
C ASP A 29 12.77 -14.08 3.83
N ILE A 30 11.62 -13.59 3.35
CA ILE A 30 11.35 -12.16 3.17
C ILE A 30 11.46 -11.42 4.49
N LYS A 31 10.86 -11.96 5.55
CA LYS A 31 11.00 -11.41 6.91
C LYS A 31 12.48 -11.32 7.32
N ALA A 32 13.24 -12.40 7.15
CA ALA A 32 14.65 -12.43 7.54
C ALA A 32 15.47 -11.39 6.75
N GLN A 33 15.17 -11.22 5.47
CA GLN A 33 15.83 -10.24 4.61
C GLN A 33 15.47 -8.80 4.99
N LEU A 34 14.21 -8.51 5.28
CA LEU A 34 13.76 -7.20 5.79
C LEU A 34 14.45 -6.85 7.11
N VAL A 35 14.46 -7.79 8.06
CA VAL A 35 15.14 -7.55 9.34
C VAL A 35 16.62 -7.28 9.11
N LYS A 36 17.30 -8.03 8.24
CA LYS A 36 18.72 -7.82 7.93
C LYS A 36 19.00 -6.46 7.27
N GLU A 37 18.13 -6.01 6.37
CA GLU A 37 18.30 -4.77 5.60
C GLU A 37 18.02 -3.50 6.43
N PHE A 38 17.04 -3.58 7.34
CA PHE A 38 16.57 -2.45 8.13
C PHE A 38 17.04 -2.47 9.59
N SER A 39 17.60 -3.58 10.09
CA SER A 39 18.20 -3.59 11.44
C SER A 39 19.31 -2.55 11.54
N GLY A 40 19.26 -1.73 12.59
CA GLY A 40 20.20 -0.62 12.80
C GLY A 40 19.79 0.70 12.16
N ARG A 41 18.71 0.74 11.39
CA ARG A 41 18.09 1.99 10.89
C ARG A 41 17.12 2.56 11.93
N PRO A 42 16.83 3.88 11.88
CA PRO A 42 15.78 4.47 12.71
C PRO A 42 14.42 3.84 12.40
N PHE A 43 13.60 3.69 13.45
CA PHE A 43 12.26 3.14 13.33
C PHE A 43 11.32 4.09 12.58
N PRO A 44 10.33 3.54 11.83
CA PRO A 44 9.30 4.34 11.19
C PRO A 44 8.49 5.14 12.20
N SER A 45 8.01 6.31 11.80
CA SER A 45 7.10 7.14 12.61
C SER A 45 5.72 6.52 12.69
N LEU A 46 5.10 6.57 13.87
CA LEU A 46 3.69 6.20 14.08
C LEU A 46 2.70 7.11 13.33
N LEU A 47 3.14 8.30 12.91
CA LEU A 47 2.28 9.25 12.18
C LEU A 47 1.88 8.73 10.80
N ASN A 48 2.69 7.86 10.20
CA ASN A 48 2.51 7.34 8.84
C ASN A 48 2.36 5.80 8.85
N LEU A 49 1.50 5.28 9.72
CA LEU A 49 1.17 3.84 9.84
C LEU A 49 0.08 3.47 8.82
N THR A 50 0.41 3.45 7.54
CA THR A 50 -0.52 3.11 6.46
C THR A 50 0.22 2.56 5.24
N ILE A 51 -0.52 1.89 4.35
CA ILE A 51 -0.04 1.33 3.08
C ILE A 51 -0.99 1.84 1.96
N PRO A 52 -0.89 3.12 1.59
CA PRO A 52 -1.88 3.78 0.73
C PRO A 52 -1.98 3.13 -0.66
N GLU A 53 -0.93 2.47 -1.14
CA GLU A 53 -0.92 1.78 -2.42
C GLU A 53 -1.83 0.55 -2.43
N GLN A 54 -2.15 -0.02 -1.27
CA GLN A 54 -3.04 -1.18 -1.16
C GLN A 54 -4.51 -0.80 -1.00
N ASP A 55 -4.79 0.47 -0.72
CA ASP A 55 -6.14 0.98 -0.51
C ASP A 55 -7.04 0.77 -1.76
N ALA A 56 -6.46 0.88 -2.95
CA ALA A 56 -7.14 0.59 -4.21
C ALA A 56 -7.03 -0.88 -4.66
N ARG A 57 -6.32 -1.74 -3.92
CA ARG A 57 -5.91 -3.08 -4.38
C ARG A 57 -6.52 -4.24 -3.60
N ALA A 58 -6.58 -4.08 -2.30
CA ALA A 58 -7.13 -5.08 -1.40
C ALA A 58 -8.15 -4.42 -0.47
N PRO A 59 -9.10 -5.20 0.09
CA PRO A 59 -9.94 -4.75 1.18
C PRO A 59 -9.10 -4.18 2.31
N GLU A 60 -9.67 -3.19 3.02
CA GLU A 60 -8.98 -2.54 4.13
C GLU A 60 -8.54 -3.56 5.19
N GLU A 61 -9.36 -4.56 5.43
CA GLU A 61 -9.10 -5.65 6.37
C GLU A 61 -7.80 -6.41 6.06
N ASP A 62 -7.52 -6.66 4.78
CA ASP A 62 -6.39 -7.49 4.36
C ASP A 62 -5.07 -6.71 4.42
N TRP A 63 -5.03 -5.49 3.87
CA TRP A 63 -3.79 -4.71 3.88
C TRP A 63 -3.49 -4.10 5.25
N THR A 64 -4.50 -3.85 6.09
CA THR A 64 -4.28 -3.37 7.47
C THR A 64 -3.98 -4.47 8.48
N ALA A 65 -4.17 -5.76 8.14
CA ALA A 65 -4.04 -6.90 9.05
C ALA A 65 -2.71 -6.91 9.86
N GLY A 66 -1.62 -6.50 9.23
CA GLY A 66 -0.28 -6.42 9.83
C GLY A 66 0.02 -5.14 10.60
N LEU A 67 -0.74 -4.06 10.41
CA LEU A 67 -0.44 -2.75 11.00
C LEU A 67 -0.45 -2.73 12.54
N PRO A 68 -1.30 -3.49 13.26
CA PRO A 68 -1.20 -3.59 14.71
C PRO A 68 0.16 -4.14 15.18
N LEU A 69 0.73 -5.11 14.47
CA LEU A 69 2.06 -5.66 14.76
C LEU A 69 3.14 -4.65 14.42
N VAL A 70 3.03 -3.95 13.29
CA VAL A 70 3.95 -2.85 12.94
C VAL A 70 3.94 -1.76 14.02
N ARG A 71 2.76 -1.32 14.45
CA ARG A 71 2.60 -0.34 15.54
C ARG A 71 3.28 -0.81 16.82
N ARG A 72 3.02 -2.05 17.22
CA ARG A 72 3.62 -2.69 18.39
C ARG A 72 5.15 -2.71 18.27
N GLY A 73 5.66 -3.13 17.13
CA GLY A 73 7.09 -3.18 16.85
C GLY A 73 7.75 -1.79 16.87
N ILE A 74 7.09 -0.74 16.37
CA ILE A 74 7.59 0.64 16.48
C ILE A 74 7.64 1.08 17.95
N GLN A 75 6.59 0.79 18.73
CA GLN A 75 6.51 1.17 20.14
C GLN A 75 7.57 0.46 21.01
N PHE A 76 7.83 -0.82 20.74
CA PHE A 76 8.81 -1.62 21.47
C PHE A 76 10.20 -1.66 20.82
N GLN A 77 10.40 -0.91 19.72
CA GLN A 77 11.66 -0.86 18.98
C GLN A 77 12.15 -2.25 18.53
N ASP A 78 11.23 -3.08 18.03
CA ASP A 78 11.51 -4.43 17.55
C ASP A 78 11.28 -4.57 16.03
N TRP A 79 12.39 -4.63 15.29
CA TRP A 79 12.38 -4.86 13.84
C TRP A 79 11.78 -6.21 13.43
N LYS A 80 11.90 -7.25 14.27
CA LYS A 80 11.31 -8.57 13.97
C LYS A 80 9.79 -8.48 13.98
N GLU A 81 9.25 -7.68 14.88
CA GLU A 81 7.83 -7.44 15.05
C GLU A 81 7.27 -6.57 13.91
N ILE A 82 8.01 -5.53 13.51
CA ILE A 82 7.69 -4.73 12.33
C ILE A 82 7.67 -5.60 11.07
N ALA A 83 8.74 -6.38 10.83
CA ALA A 83 8.83 -7.24 9.66
C ALA A 83 7.73 -8.32 9.64
N ASN A 84 7.35 -8.86 10.81
CA ASN A 84 6.20 -9.76 10.93
C ASN A 84 4.91 -9.09 10.45
N GLY A 85 4.64 -7.87 10.89
CA GLY A 85 3.46 -7.12 10.46
C GLY A 85 3.44 -6.88 8.95
N ILE A 86 4.55 -6.40 8.39
CA ILE A 86 4.67 -6.17 6.94
C ILE A 86 4.40 -7.45 6.13
N VAL A 87 4.99 -8.56 6.55
CA VAL A 87 4.81 -9.85 5.88
C VAL A 87 3.39 -10.38 6.04
N LEU A 88 2.73 -10.17 7.19
CA LEU A 88 1.33 -10.55 7.39
C LEU A 88 0.41 -9.78 6.43
N SER A 89 0.56 -8.46 6.34
CA SER A 89 -0.21 -7.66 5.37
C SER A 89 0.05 -8.13 3.93
N LEU A 90 1.31 -8.46 3.60
CA LEU A 90 1.67 -8.93 2.26
C LEU A 90 0.98 -10.26 1.94
N GLU A 91 1.05 -11.22 2.86
CA GLU A 91 0.39 -12.52 2.74
C GLU A 91 -1.13 -12.37 2.56
N GLN A 92 -1.79 -11.52 3.35
CA GLN A 92 -3.24 -11.30 3.20
C GLN A 92 -3.59 -10.69 1.84
N THR A 93 -2.83 -9.69 1.38
CA THR A 93 -3.06 -9.09 0.06
C THR A 93 -2.83 -10.08 -1.08
N GLU A 94 -1.80 -10.92 -1.01
CA GLU A 94 -1.53 -11.95 -2.02
C GLU A 94 -2.57 -13.08 -1.99
N ASN A 95 -3.02 -13.48 -0.80
CA ASN A 95 -4.09 -14.47 -0.65
C ASN A 95 -5.42 -13.96 -1.21
N TYR A 96 -5.73 -12.68 -0.99
CA TYR A 96 -6.90 -12.03 -1.58
C TYR A 96 -6.85 -12.06 -3.11
N GLU A 97 -5.74 -11.60 -3.70
CA GLU A 97 -5.54 -11.62 -5.16
C GLU A 97 -5.63 -13.05 -5.73
N SER A 98 -5.06 -14.04 -5.04
CA SER A 98 -5.15 -15.45 -5.48
C SER A 98 -6.56 -16.03 -5.43
N GLN A 99 -7.42 -15.59 -4.52
CA GLN A 99 -8.78 -16.10 -4.36
C GLN A 99 -9.79 -15.40 -5.28
N ARG A 100 -9.58 -14.11 -5.54
CA ARG A 100 -10.51 -13.26 -6.30
C ARG A 100 -10.10 -13.04 -7.76
N GLY A 101 -8.87 -13.37 -8.13
CA GLY A 101 -8.31 -13.08 -9.45
C GLY A 101 -7.69 -11.68 -9.53
N PRO A 102 -6.96 -11.40 -10.63
CA PRO A 102 -6.30 -10.11 -10.84
C PRO A 102 -7.29 -8.94 -10.95
N GLU A 103 -6.76 -7.71 -10.88
CA GLU A 103 -7.43 -6.39 -10.81
C GLU A 103 -8.63 -6.11 -11.78
N GLY A 104 -9.01 -7.02 -12.67
CA GLY A 104 -10.10 -6.87 -13.66
C GLY A 104 -11.37 -7.70 -13.43
N ASP A 105 -11.40 -8.61 -12.45
CA ASP A 105 -12.58 -9.46 -12.14
C ASP A 105 -13.36 -8.97 -10.89
N ARG A 106 -13.17 -7.70 -10.53
CA ARG A 106 -13.74 -7.09 -9.32
C ARG A 106 -15.23 -6.78 -9.51
N ASP A 107 -16.05 -7.27 -8.58
CA ASP A 107 -17.45 -6.87 -8.39
C ASP A 107 -17.54 -5.37 -8.12
N ASP A 108 -18.58 -4.71 -8.65
CA ASP A 108 -18.86 -3.27 -8.61
C ASP A 108 -18.73 -2.64 -7.21
N TRP A 109 -18.85 -3.44 -6.15
CA TRP A 109 -18.62 -3.04 -4.77
C TRP A 109 -17.20 -2.52 -4.49
N HIS A 110 -16.17 -3.06 -5.15
CA HIS A 110 -14.76 -2.79 -4.83
C HIS A 110 -14.14 -1.67 -5.67
N ASP A 111 -14.80 -1.24 -6.75
CA ASP A 111 -14.41 -0.05 -7.47
C ASP A 111 -14.94 1.18 -6.75
N ARG A 112 -14.03 1.90 -6.06
CA ARG A 112 -14.36 3.10 -5.30
C ARG A 112 -14.84 4.26 -6.17
N SER A 113 -14.72 4.17 -7.49
CA SER A 113 -15.29 5.14 -8.42
C SER A 113 -16.77 4.88 -8.71
N VAL A 114 -17.25 3.65 -8.53
CA VAL A 114 -18.65 3.28 -8.74
C VAL A 114 -19.54 3.99 -7.73
N GLY A 115 -20.61 4.63 -8.22
CA GLY A 115 -21.54 5.43 -7.42
C GLY A 115 -21.08 6.86 -7.11
N ILE A 116 -19.80 7.18 -7.29
CA ILE A 116 -19.27 8.55 -7.16
C ILE A 116 -18.89 9.21 -8.49
N GLU A 117 -18.87 8.47 -9.61
CA GLU A 117 -18.58 9.02 -10.94
C GLU A 117 -19.48 10.19 -11.31
N GLU A 118 -20.81 10.03 -11.17
CA GLU A 118 -21.76 11.07 -11.52
C GLU A 118 -21.66 12.32 -10.61
N PRO A 119 -21.60 12.16 -9.27
CA PRO A 119 -21.30 13.27 -8.36
C PRO A 119 -19.96 13.95 -8.66
N THR A 120 -18.91 13.19 -8.94
CA THR A 120 -17.56 13.71 -9.23
C THR A 120 -17.56 14.49 -10.53
N LYS A 121 -18.21 13.99 -11.58
CA LYS A 121 -18.37 14.68 -12.88
C LYS A 121 -19.18 15.97 -12.74
N LYS A 122 -20.25 15.96 -11.94
CA LYS A 122 -21.06 17.16 -11.64
C LYS A 122 -20.27 18.20 -10.84
N ALA A 123 -19.50 17.76 -9.85
CA ALA A 123 -18.64 18.64 -9.07
C ALA A 123 -17.52 19.24 -9.93
N LEU A 124 -16.84 18.43 -10.74
CA LEU A 124 -15.82 18.89 -11.67
C LEU A 124 -16.39 19.90 -12.66
N GLY A 125 -17.55 19.63 -13.27
CA GLY A 125 -18.19 20.60 -14.19
C GLY A 125 -18.63 21.91 -13.52
N LYS A 126 -18.94 21.88 -12.21
CA LYS A 126 -19.31 23.08 -11.44
C LYS A 126 -18.11 23.95 -11.09
N TRP A 127 -16.98 23.33 -10.75
CA TRP A 127 -15.80 24.04 -10.21
C TRP A 127 -14.69 24.24 -11.24
N MET A 128 -14.70 23.44 -12.32
CA MET A 128 -13.71 23.47 -13.39
C MET A 128 -14.42 23.74 -14.73
N PRO A 129 -14.40 24.98 -15.23
CA PRO A 129 -14.95 25.35 -16.53
C PRO A 129 -14.42 24.46 -17.67
N GLU A 130 -15.25 24.21 -18.68
CA GLU A 130 -14.91 23.31 -19.80
C GLU A 130 -13.60 23.69 -20.53
N GLU A 131 -13.28 24.98 -20.59
CA GLU A 131 -12.04 25.50 -21.16
C GLU A 131 -10.80 24.98 -20.42
N LEU A 132 -10.87 24.89 -19.09
CA LEU A 132 -9.79 24.39 -18.24
C LEU A 132 -9.68 22.86 -18.29
N MET A 133 -10.82 22.16 -18.39
CA MET A 133 -10.85 20.71 -18.62
C MET A 133 -10.17 20.35 -19.95
N LYS A 134 -10.52 21.05 -21.04
CA LYS A 134 -9.90 20.86 -22.37
C LYS A 134 -8.40 21.16 -22.37
N LEU A 135 -7.94 22.13 -21.57
CA LEU A 135 -6.52 22.43 -21.37
C LEU A 135 -5.78 21.33 -20.61
N ALA A 136 -6.40 20.79 -19.56
CA ALA A 136 -5.84 19.68 -18.78
C ALA A 136 -5.72 18.40 -19.64
N GLU A 137 -6.78 18.03 -20.37
CA GLU A 137 -6.80 16.87 -21.27
C GLU A 137 -5.75 16.97 -22.39
N ARG A 138 -5.46 18.17 -22.90
CA ARG A 138 -4.39 18.41 -23.88
C ARG A 138 -2.99 18.25 -23.30
N ASN A 139 -2.79 18.55 -22.01
CA ASN A 139 -1.49 18.44 -21.35
C ASN A 139 -1.15 17.01 -20.88
N VAL A 140 -2.16 16.16 -20.68
CA VAL A 140 -1.96 14.73 -20.30
C VAL A 140 -1.56 13.86 -21.50
N LYS A 141 -1.83 14.30 -22.75
CA LYS A 141 -1.46 13.57 -23.98
C LYS A 141 -0.01 13.80 -24.46
N LYS A 142 0.94 14.04 -23.56
CA LYS A 142 2.37 14.21 -23.88
C LYS A 142 3.21 13.07 -23.33
#